data_AF-A0A950WGI5-F1
#
_entry.id   AF-A0A950WGI5-F1
#
_cell.length_a   1.000
_cell.length_b   1.000
_cell.length_c   1.000
_cell.angle_alpha   90.00
_cell.angle_beta   90.00
_cell.angle_gamma   90.00
#
_symmetry.space_group_name_H-M   'P 1'
#
loop_
_entity.id
_entity.type
_entity.pdbx_description
1 polymer ?
#
loop_
_entity_poly.entity_id
_entity_poly.type
_entity_poly.pdbx_seq_one_letter_code
_entity_poly.pdbx_strand_id
1 'polypeptide(L)'
;QTLIDQRLFALDAQRIPLRATTDAEIATKIQETVSHFPSTAMFEQRLRQVGFDSVKDDNFERLIAKRLDIEKYINFRFESFVVVTPDEEKKYYRDTYTPSFHTRSPGLLVPTFDEKRNEIHDTLVQQKVAASIERFVDEAKQRVQIDILYDV
;
A
#
# COMPACT_ATOMS: atom_id res chain seq x y z
N GLN A 1 11.54 -12.29 -0.38
CA GLN A 1 10.94 -11.79 -1.64
C GLN A 1 10.70 -10.28 -1.64
N THR A 2 10.31 -9.68 -0.51
CA THR A 2 9.90 -8.27 -0.39
C THR A 2 10.93 -7.21 -0.83
N LEU A 3 12.25 -7.40 -0.62
CA LEU A 3 13.27 -6.39 -0.98
C LEU A 3 13.44 -6.23 -2.49
N ILE A 4 13.33 -7.33 -3.24
CA ILE A 4 13.40 -7.31 -4.71
C ILE A 4 12.20 -6.53 -5.25
N ASP A 5 11.00 -6.84 -4.76
CA ASP A 5 9.77 -6.17 -5.20
C ASP A 5 9.83 -4.66 -4.89
N GLN A 6 10.27 -4.27 -3.68
CA GLN A 6 10.51 -2.86 -3.34
C GLN A 6 11.50 -2.18 -4.29
N ARG A 7 12.57 -2.88 -4.69
CA ARG A 7 13.54 -2.33 -5.65
C ARG A 7 12.94 -2.16 -7.04
N LEU A 8 12.08 -3.08 -7.49
CA LEU A 8 11.36 -2.95 -8.76
C LEU A 8 10.46 -1.72 -8.77
N PHE A 9 9.66 -1.52 -7.73
CA PHE A 9 8.84 -0.30 -7.60
C PHE A 9 9.68 0.97 -7.60
N ALA A 10 10.79 0.99 -6.86
CA ALA A 10 11.66 2.17 -6.81
C ALA A 10 12.35 2.47 -8.16
N LEU A 11 12.65 1.45 -8.97
CA LEU A 11 13.21 1.64 -10.31
C LEU A 11 12.16 2.17 -11.29
N ASP A 12 10.92 1.66 -11.23
CA ASP A 12 9.87 2.13 -12.11
C ASP A 12 9.37 3.53 -11.72
N ALA A 13 9.30 3.84 -10.42
CA ALA A 13 8.93 5.16 -9.93
C ALA A 13 9.87 6.27 -10.42
N GLN A 14 11.16 5.99 -10.64
CA GLN A 14 12.11 6.94 -11.22
C GLN A 14 11.78 7.35 -12.67
N ARG A 15 10.93 6.57 -13.36
CA ARG A 15 10.57 6.81 -14.76
C ARG A 15 9.36 7.73 -14.91
N ILE A 16 8.61 7.96 -13.83
CA ILE A 16 7.40 8.78 -13.83
C ILE A 16 7.69 10.10 -13.10
N PRO A 17 7.53 11.26 -13.74
CA PRO A 17 7.71 12.55 -13.09
C PRO A 17 6.52 12.84 -12.17
N LEU A 18 6.56 12.32 -10.95
CA LEU A 18 5.63 12.67 -9.88
C LEU A 18 6.09 13.94 -9.17
N ARG A 19 5.15 14.67 -8.56
CA ARG A 19 5.48 15.80 -7.71
C ARG A 19 6.37 15.32 -6.56
N ALA A 20 7.54 15.94 -6.42
CA ALA A 20 8.46 15.65 -5.34
C ALA A 20 7.78 15.79 -3.97
N THR A 21 8.13 14.89 -3.05
CA THR A 21 7.70 14.98 -1.67
C THR A 21 8.25 16.24 -1.00
N THR A 22 7.35 16.96 -0.32
CA THR A 22 7.63 18.21 0.37
C THR A 22 8.00 17.97 1.83
N ASP A 23 8.76 18.89 2.42
CA ASP A 23 9.16 18.83 3.84
C ASP A 23 7.95 18.76 4.78
N ALA A 24 6.84 19.40 4.42
CA ALA A 24 5.60 19.34 5.18
C ALA A 24 5.03 17.91 5.21
N GLU A 25 5.01 17.21 4.07
CA GLU A 25 4.56 15.82 4.00
C GLU A 25 5.48 14.87 4.78
N ILE A 26 6.79 15.11 4.75
CA ILE A 26 7.78 14.35 5.54
C ILE A 26 7.49 14.55 7.03
N ALA A 27 7.33 15.80 7.47
CA ALA A 27 7.05 16.11 8.87
C ALA A 27 5.74 15.48 9.35
N THR A 28 4.67 15.53 8.54
CA THR A 28 3.40 14.86 8.83
C THR A 28 3.59 13.35 8.97
N LYS A 29 4.27 12.70 8.01
CA LYS A 29 4.49 11.24 8.07
C LYS A 29 5.35 10.83 9.27
N ILE A 30 6.33 11.64 9.65
CA ILE A 30 7.12 11.42 10.87
C ILE A 30 6.22 11.51 12.10
N GLN A 31 5.38 12.54 12.19
CA GLN A 31 4.46 12.71 13.31
C GLN A 31 3.46 11.54 13.42
N GLU A 32 2.89 11.12 12.29
CA GLU A 32 2.06 9.91 12.21
C GLU A 32 2.81 8.66 12.66
N THR A 33 4.08 8.51 12.24
CA THR A 33 4.88 7.35 12.65
C THR A 33 5.13 7.37 14.16
N VAL A 34 5.45 8.54 14.72
CA VAL A 34 5.70 8.74 16.15
C VAL A 34 4.44 8.50 16.98
N SER A 35 3.24 8.80 16.48
CA SER A 35 1.99 8.62 17.23
C SER A 35 1.67 7.15 17.54
N HIS A 36 2.29 6.21 16.83
CA HIS A 36 2.20 4.77 17.13
C HIS A 36 3.08 4.34 18.31
N PHE A 37 3.91 5.24 18.84
CA PHE A 37 4.79 4.99 19.98
C PHE A 37 4.28 5.72 21.24
N PRO A 38 4.57 5.19 22.44
CA PRO A 38 4.15 5.84 23.69
C PRO A 38 4.73 7.25 23.87
N SER A 39 5.87 7.55 23.26
CA SER A 39 6.47 8.89 23.22
C SER A 39 7.52 9.00 22.12
N THR A 40 7.83 10.24 21.72
CA THR A 40 8.93 10.54 20.79
C THR A 40 10.27 9.99 21.29
N ALA A 41 10.56 10.13 22.59
CA ALA A 41 11.81 9.64 23.16
C ALA A 41 11.96 8.12 23.03
N MET A 42 10.87 7.36 23.18
CA MET A 42 10.89 5.91 22.96
C MET A 42 11.10 5.54 21.48
N PHE A 43 10.54 6.33 20.56
CA PHE A 43 10.79 6.14 19.14
C PHE A 43 12.24 6.44 18.78
N GLU A 44 12.80 7.56 19.25
CA GLU A 44 14.20 7.94 19.02
C GLU A 44 15.19 6.94 19.61
N GLN A 45 14.87 6.34 20.76
CA GLN A 45 15.68 5.24 21.30
C GLN A 45 15.77 4.06 20.31
N ARG A 46 14.67 3.74 19.61
CA ARG A 46 14.66 2.68 18.58
C ARG A 46 15.36 3.12 17.30
N LEU A 47 15.21 4.39 16.89
CA LEU A 47 15.94 4.95 15.75
C LEU A 47 17.46 4.82 15.93
N ARG A 48 17.97 5.11 17.12
CA ARG A 48 19.40 4.96 17.44
C ARG A 48 19.89 3.52 17.33
N GLN A 49 19.05 2.53 17.62
CA GLN A 49 19.40 1.11 17.46
C GLN A 49 19.60 0.71 15.99
N VAL A 50 19.03 1.46 15.06
CA VAL A 50 19.13 1.20 13.62
C VAL A 50 19.99 2.24 12.89
N GLY A 51 20.73 3.07 13.64
CA GLY A 51 21.74 3.99 13.09
C GLY A 51 21.24 5.38 12.73
N PHE A 52 20.10 5.83 13.26
CA PHE A 52 19.64 7.22 13.12
C PHE A 52 19.67 7.95 14.46
N ASP A 53 20.07 9.22 14.47
CA ASP A 53 20.29 9.96 15.71
C ASP A 53 18.98 10.43 16.38
N SER A 54 18.00 10.85 15.57
CA SER A 54 16.72 11.39 16.03
C SER A 54 15.68 11.41 14.90
N VAL A 55 14.47 11.91 15.19
CA VAL A 55 13.46 12.17 14.14
C VAL A 55 13.85 13.30 13.19
N LYS A 56 14.91 14.07 13.51
CA LYS A 56 15.48 15.15 12.71
C LYS A 56 16.77 14.76 11.99
N ASP A 57 17.13 13.49 12.02
CA ASP A 57 18.27 12.99 11.27
C ASP A 57 18.00 13.10 9.75
N ASP A 58 18.87 13.80 9.02
CA ASP A 58 18.77 13.99 7.58
C ASP A 58 18.65 12.68 6.79
N ASN A 59 19.33 11.61 7.21
CA ASN A 59 19.23 10.30 6.55
C ASN A 59 17.87 9.67 6.81
N PHE A 60 17.32 9.84 8.01
CA PHE A 60 15.98 9.38 8.34
C PHE A 60 14.93 10.15 7.54
N GLU A 61 15.00 11.48 7.48
CA GLU A 61 14.09 12.29 6.67
C GLU A 61 14.17 11.92 5.18
N ARG A 62 15.38 11.70 4.63
CA ARG A 62 15.55 11.18 3.26
C ARG A 62 14.95 9.79 3.06
N LEU A 63 15.03 8.91 4.06
CA LEU A 63 14.41 7.59 4.01
C LEU A 63 12.87 7.71 3.97
N ILE A 64 12.30 8.58 4.79
CA ILE A 64 10.86 8.86 4.80
C ILE A 64 10.42 9.45 3.48
N ALA A 65 11.15 10.44 2.93
CA ALA A 65 10.87 11.02 1.62
C ALA A 65 10.81 9.95 0.52
N LYS A 66 11.83 9.06 0.44
CA LYS A 66 11.85 7.95 -0.51
C LYS A 66 10.66 7.02 -0.37
N ARG A 67 10.22 6.74 0.87
CA ARG A 67 9.04 5.91 1.12
C ARG A 67 7.75 6.60 0.65
N LEU A 68 7.62 7.90 0.90
CA LEU A 68 6.48 8.69 0.45
C LEU A 68 6.42 8.79 -1.08
N ASP A 69 7.56 8.93 -1.76
CA ASP A 69 7.61 8.92 -3.22
C ASP A 69 7.14 7.57 -3.80
N ILE A 70 7.55 6.46 -3.18
CA ILE A 70 7.06 5.11 -3.56
C ILE A 70 5.55 4.99 -3.29
N GLU A 71 5.06 5.45 -2.15
CA GLU A 71 3.64 5.43 -1.78
C GLU A 71 2.79 6.22 -2.80
N LYS A 72 3.22 7.45 -3.13
CA LYS A 72 2.58 8.28 -4.17
C LYS A 72 2.57 7.59 -5.53
N TYR A 73 3.68 6.97 -5.91
CA TYR A 73 3.75 6.21 -7.15
C TYR A 73 2.76 5.04 -7.16
N ILE A 74 2.71 4.25 -6.08
CA ILE A 74 1.81 3.10 -5.98
C ILE A 74 0.36 3.58 -6.09
N ASN A 75 -0.03 4.61 -5.34
CA ASN A 75 -1.39 5.16 -5.37
C ASN A 75 -1.75 5.71 -6.77
N PHE A 76 -0.84 6.46 -7.38
CA PHE A 76 -1.06 6.95 -8.75
C PHE A 76 -1.18 5.81 -9.75
N ARG A 77 -0.29 4.83 -9.69
CA ARG A 77 -0.17 3.78 -10.71
C ARG A 77 -1.27 2.73 -10.62
N PHE A 78 -1.72 2.42 -9.41
CA PHE A 78 -2.62 1.28 -9.16
C PHE A 78 -4.00 1.71 -8.70
N GLU A 79 -4.16 2.81 -7.97
CA GLU A 79 -5.48 3.22 -7.46
C GLU A 79 -6.19 4.20 -8.40
N SER A 80 -5.46 5.17 -8.97
CA SER A 80 -6.07 6.29 -9.72
C SER A 80 -6.82 5.88 -10.99
N PHE A 81 -6.61 4.65 -11.47
CA PHE A 81 -7.22 4.13 -12.70
C PHE A 81 -8.15 2.93 -12.45
N VAL A 82 -8.42 2.59 -11.18
CA VAL A 82 -9.33 1.49 -10.86
C VAL A 82 -10.76 1.99 -10.97
N VAL A 83 -11.49 1.39 -11.92
CA VAL A 83 -12.92 1.61 -12.10
C VAL A 83 -13.66 0.36 -11.66
N VAL A 84 -14.59 0.53 -10.73
CA VAL A 84 -15.57 -0.49 -10.34
C VAL A 84 -16.92 -0.08 -10.89
N THR A 85 -17.50 -0.96 -11.71
CA THR A 85 -18.79 -0.70 -12.34
C THR A 85 -19.97 -1.15 -11.46
N PRO A 86 -21.16 -0.56 -11.61
CA PRO A 86 -22.35 -1.00 -10.87
C PRO A 86 -22.69 -2.48 -11.07
N ASP A 87 -22.40 -3.04 -12.25
CA ASP A 87 -22.66 -4.45 -12.54
C ASP A 87 -21.69 -5.37 -11.81
N GLU A 88 -20.42 -4.95 -11.63
CA GLU A 88 -19.45 -5.67 -10.80
C GLU A 88 -19.87 -5.69 -9.34
N GLU A 89 -20.36 -4.57 -8.80
CA GLU A 89 -20.88 -4.48 -7.43
C GLU A 89 -22.07 -5.43 -7.22
N LYS A 90 -23.05 -5.40 -8.14
CA LYS A 90 -24.22 -6.30 -8.08
C LYS A 90 -23.83 -7.76 -8.21
N LYS A 91 -22.88 -8.06 -9.09
CA LYS A 91 -22.34 -9.41 -9.27
C LYS A 91 -21.66 -9.88 -7.99
N TYR A 92 -20.80 -9.07 -7.40
CA TYR A 92 -20.12 -9.40 -6.15
C TYR A 92 -21.10 -9.62 -4.99
N TYR A 93 -22.12 -8.76 -4.88
CA TYR A 93 -23.16 -8.89 -3.86
C TYR A 93 -23.88 -10.25 -3.94
N ARG A 94 -24.29 -10.64 -5.16
CA ARG A 94 -25.03 -11.88 -5.40
C ARG A 94 -24.13 -13.12 -5.28
N ASP A 95 -22.95 -13.08 -5.87
CA ASP A 95 -22.15 -14.28 -6.10
C ASP A 95 -21.12 -14.52 -4.98
N THR A 96 -20.74 -13.49 -4.22
CA THR A 96 -19.71 -13.57 -3.17
C THR A 96 -20.25 -13.19 -1.79
N TYR A 97 -20.82 -12.00 -1.66
CA TYR A 97 -21.26 -11.48 -0.36
C TYR A 97 -22.40 -12.31 0.22
N THR A 98 -23.48 -12.52 -0.53
CA THR A 98 -24.68 -13.24 -0.05
C THR A 98 -24.36 -14.68 0.38
N PRO A 99 -23.65 -15.50 -0.43
CA PRO A 99 -23.27 -16.85 -0.01
C PRO A 99 -22.34 -16.87 1.21
N SER A 100 -21.37 -15.95 1.27
CA SER A 100 -20.47 -15.82 2.42
C SER A 100 -21.23 -15.41 3.69
N PHE A 101 -22.20 -14.51 3.58
CA PHE A 101 -23.02 -14.06 4.70
C PHE A 101 -23.88 -15.21 5.25
N HIS A 102 -24.56 -15.95 4.39
CA HIS A 102 -25.36 -17.12 4.82
C HIS A 102 -24.51 -18.16 5.57
N THR A 103 -23.27 -18.34 5.15
CA THR A 103 -22.34 -19.28 5.80
C THR A 103 -21.89 -18.76 7.18
N ARG A 104 -21.57 -17.47 7.29
CA ARG A 104 -21.03 -16.86 8.52
C ARG A 104 -22.10 -16.49 9.54
N SER A 105 -23.31 -16.22 9.08
CA SER A 105 -24.42 -15.65 9.86
C SER A 105 -25.72 -16.40 9.56
N PRO A 106 -25.80 -17.71 9.90
CA PRO A 106 -26.98 -18.51 9.60
C PRO A 106 -28.21 -17.99 10.36
N GLY A 107 -29.35 -17.92 9.67
CA GLY A 107 -30.63 -17.49 10.26
C GLY A 107 -30.83 -15.98 10.40
N LEU A 108 -29.82 -15.16 10.06
CA LEU A 108 -29.96 -13.70 10.00
C LEU A 108 -30.43 -13.26 8.61
N LEU A 109 -31.19 -12.17 8.57
CA LEU A 109 -31.57 -11.53 7.31
C LEU A 109 -30.33 -10.96 6.63
N VAL A 110 -30.18 -11.25 5.35
CA VAL A 110 -29.07 -10.73 4.55
C VAL A 110 -29.26 -9.22 4.36
N PRO A 111 -28.25 -8.39 4.68
CA PRO A 111 -28.29 -6.96 4.40
C PRO A 111 -28.49 -6.73 2.91
N THR A 112 -29.28 -5.72 2.55
CA THR A 112 -29.58 -5.37 1.16
C THR A 112 -28.33 -4.88 0.42
N PHE A 113 -28.43 -4.85 -0.92
CA PHE A 113 -27.36 -4.32 -1.76
C PHE A 113 -27.03 -2.87 -1.40
N ASP A 114 -28.03 -2.01 -1.23
CA ASP A 114 -27.81 -0.58 -0.95
C ASP A 114 -27.09 -0.35 0.38
N GLU A 115 -27.42 -1.14 1.42
CA GLU A 115 -26.74 -1.08 2.72
C GLU A 115 -25.26 -1.49 2.64
N LYS A 116 -24.91 -2.33 1.67
CA LYS A 116 -23.56 -2.88 1.51
C LYS A 116 -22.79 -2.36 0.31
N ARG A 117 -23.40 -1.50 -0.50
CA ARG A 117 -22.84 -1.05 -1.78
C ARG A 117 -21.47 -0.40 -1.61
N ASN A 118 -21.31 0.50 -0.64
CA ASN A 118 -20.03 1.19 -0.42
C ASN A 118 -18.94 0.21 0.05
N GLU A 119 -19.24 -0.67 1.00
CA GLU A 119 -18.28 -1.69 1.48
C GLU A 119 -17.86 -2.64 0.35
N ILE A 120 -18.81 -3.02 -0.51
CA ILE A 120 -18.54 -3.87 -1.68
C ILE A 120 -17.69 -3.12 -2.70
N HIS A 121 -17.98 -1.84 -2.96
CA HIS A 121 -17.18 -1.00 -3.85
C HIS A 121 -15.73 -0.94 -3.38
N ASP A 122 -15.52 -0.59 -2.11
CA ASP A 122 -14.17 -0.48 -1.53
C ASP A 122 -13.44 -1.82 -1.60
N THR A 123 -14.13 -2.92 -1.29
CA THR A 123 -13.56 -4.28 -1.41
C THR A 123 -13.13 -4.59 -2.84
N LEU A 124 -13.94 -4.25 -3.83
CA LEU A 124 -13.64 -4.47 -5.25
C LEU A 124 -12.47 -3.59 -5.72
N VAL A 125 -12.39 -2.34 -5.25
CA VAL A 125 -11.24 -1.46 -5.51
C VAL A 125 -9.96 -2.13 -4.99
N GLN A 126 -9.96 -2.55 -3.73
CA GLN A 126 -8.80 -3.19 -3.10
C GLN A 126 -8.38 -4.48 -3.83
N GLN A 127 -9.34 -5.31 -4.24
CA GLN A 127 -9.05 -6.53 -5.01
C GLN A 127 -8.41 -6.23 -6.37
N LYS A 128 -8.91 -5.20 -7.08
CA LYS A 128 -8.34 -4.79 -8.38
C LYS A 128 -6.95 -4.17 -8.26
N VAL A 129 -6.73 -3.39 -7.20
CA VAL A 129 -5.40 -2.84 -6.86
C VAL A 129 -4.42 -3.99 -6.60
N ALA A 130 -4.79 -4.93 -5.73
CA ALA A 130 -3.95 -6.08 -5.41
C ALA A 130 -3.59 -6.91 -6.66
N ALA A 131 -4.57 -7.26 -7.49
CA ALA A 131 -4.33 -7.99 -8.73
C ALA A 131 -3.44 -7.22 -9.72
N SER A 132 -3.54 -5.90 -9.75
CA SER A 132 -2.71 -5.06 -10.61
C SER A 132 -1.27 -4.97 -10.13
N ILE A 133 -1.05 -4.96 -8.80
CA ILE A 133 0.27 -5.00 -8.17
C ILE A 133 0.96 -6.33 -8.45
N GLU A 134 0.25 -7.46 -8.26
CA GLU A 134 0.79 -8.80 -8.53
C GLU A 134 1.24 -8.93 -9.99
N ARG A 135 0.36 -8.57 -10.93
CA ARG A 135 0.68 -8.57 -12.37
C ARG A 135 1.89 -7.68 -12.68
N PHE A 136 1.97 -6.49 -12.08
CA PHE A 136 3.12 -5.61 -12.29
C PHE A 136 4.43 -6.25 -11.82
N VAL A 137 4.44 -6.84 -10.63
CA VAL A 137 5.66 -7.46 -10.08
C VAL A 137 6.11 -8.62 -10.96
N ASP A 138 5.18 -9.45 -11.44
CA ASP A 138 5.48 -10.56 -12.34
C ASP A 138 6.07 -10.07 -13.67
N GLU A 139 5.45 -9.06 -14.29
CA GLU A 139 5.95 -8.46 -15.53
C GLU A 139 7.30 -7.75 -15.33
N ALA A 140 7.49 -7.07 -14.21
CA ALA A 140 8.73 -6.35 -13.90
C ALA A 140 9.89 -7.32 -13.73
N LYS A 141 9.67 -8.45 -13.03
CA LYS A 141 10.67 -9.53 -12.85
C LYS A 141 11.12 -10.13 -14.17
N GLN A 142 10.23 -10.23 -15.16
CA GLN A 142 10.58 -10.74 -16.51
C GLN A 142 11.46 -9.78 -17.31
N ARG A 143 11.47 -8.48 -16.97
CA ARG A 143 12.16 -7.43 -17.73
C ARG A 143 13.51 -7.03 -17.14
N VAL A 144 13.85 -7.50 -15.95
CA VAL A 144 15.12 -7.17 -15.27
C VAL A 144 15.98 -8.41 -15.07
N GLN A 145 17.29 -8.23 -15.14
CA GLN A 145 18.24 -9.24 -14.66
C GLN A 145 18.35 -9.13 -13.13
N ILE A 146 18.18 -10.25 -12.43
CA ILE A 146 18.31 -10.35 -10.98
C ILE A 146 19.46 -11.29 -10.66
N ASP A 147 20.60 -10.73 -10.28
CA ASP A 147 21.74 -11.50 -9.80
C ASP A 147 21.69 -11.59 -8.27
N ILE A 148 21.51 -12.80 -7.73
CA ILE A 148 21.55 -13.06 -6.29
C ILE A 148 22.94 -13.58 -5.94
N LEU A 149 23.72 -12.77 -5.21
CA LEU A 149 25.03 -13.17 -4.71
C LEU A 149 24.86 -13.83 -3.34
N TYR A 150 25.38 -15.04 -3.20
CA TYR A 150 25.53 -15.71 -1.91
C TYR A 150 27.00 -15.56 -1.47
N ASP A 151 27.23 -15.07 -0.26
CA ASP A 151 28.53 -15.22 0.38
C ASP A 151 28.71 -16.70 0.76
N VAL A 152 29.86 -17.28 0.40
CA VAL A 152 30.28 -18.64 0.76
C VAL A 152 31.17 -18.60 1.99
#